data_AF-A0A1W1CPP3-F1
#
_entry.id   AF-A0A1W1CPP3-F1
#
_cell.length_a   1.000
_cell.length_b   1.000
_cell.length_c   1.000
_cell.angle_alpha   90.00
_cell.angle_beta   90.00
_cell.angle_gamma   90.00
#
_symmetry.space_group_name_H-M   'P 1'
#
loop_
_entity.id
_entity.type
_entity.pdbx_description
1 polymer ?
#
loop_
_entity_poly.entity_id
_entity_poly.type
_entity_poly.pdbx_seq_one_letter_code
_entity_poly.pdbx_strand_id
1 'polypeptide(L)'
;MYIFTNVEPGGLSITPKIKRFHVKSFFDSGLSAYDKAYSYTTLASLQLILNMPRNEYDGIHIYSKTPHKDIKRVKKALPISVTIRGWWEDNLNFFAALKMEKSSLFIVLMLIILIAAINIISSLLMTVMNRRGEIALLLSLGATKMEVKKVFLYLGIVIGIGGIVAGTILGLSGIWVLSNFDIVSLPKDVYPTTTLPLDLSSLDFSMIIIGAFLIVVASSYYPAKKASEVDILTVLRNE
;
A
#
# COMPACT_ATOMS: atom_id res chain seq x y z
N MET A 1 -5.95 7.91 40.11
CA MET A 1 -5.15 8.69 39.14
C MET A 1 -5.20 10.16 39.54
N TYR A 2 -4.06 10.86 39.54
CA TYR A 2 -3.98 12.28 39.81
C TYR A 2 -3.93 13.03 38.47
N ILE A 3 -4.81 14.02 38.28
CA ILE A 3 -4.83 14.85 37.07
C ILE A 3 -4.33 16.24 37.48
N PHE A 4 -3.21 16.68 36.89
CA PHE A 4 -2.60 17.97 37.16
C PHE A 4 -3.21 19.02 36.22
N THR A 5 -3.84 20.07 36.74
CA THR A 5 -4.67 20.94 35.89
C THR A 5 -4.42 22.43 36.00
N ASN A 6 -3.73 22.91 37.03
CA ASN A 6 -3.09 24.22 37.01
C ASN A 6 -2.15 24.36 38.20
N VAL A 7 -1.15 25.21 38.01
CA VAL A 7 -0.15 25.53 39.02
C VAL A 7 -0.61 26.77 39.78
N GLU A 8 -0.85 26.64 41.08
CA GLU A 8 -1.06 27.82 41.94
C GLU A 8 0.24 28.16 42.66
N PRO A 9 0.60 29.46 42.77
CA PRO A 9 1.78 29.88 43.51
C PRO A 9 1.58 29.61 45.01
N GLY A 10 2.16 28.52 45.49
CA GLY A 10 2.20 28.16 46.90
C GLY A 10 3.50 28.63 47.54
N GLY A 11 3.61 29.92 47.87
CA GLY A 11 4.71 30.50 48.66
C GLY A 11 6.10 30.38 48.03
N LEU A 12 6.73 29.20 48.13
CA LEU A 12 8.08 28.89 47.61
C LEU A 12 8.10 27.73 46.59
N SER A 13 6.96 27.10 46.29
CA SER A 13 6.90 26.00 45.31
C SER A 13 5.58 25.92 44.54
N ILE A 14 5.71 25.43 43.31
CA ILE A 14 4.63 25.11 42.38
C ILE A 14 4.02 23.78 42.84
N THR A 15 2.83 23.82 43.46
CA THR A 15 2.10 22.61 43.84
C THR A 15 0.93 22.40 42.88
N PRO A 16 0.87 21.27 42.15
CA PRO A 16 -0.21 21.06 41.21
C PRO A 16 -1.51 20.73 41.96
N LYS A 17 -2.65 21.20 41.45
CA LYS A 17 -3.95 20.81 42.01
C LYS A 17 -4.17 19.31 41.87
N ILE A 18 -4.44 18.67 43.01
CA ILE A 18 -4.70 17.25 43.12
C ILE A 18 -6.19 17.04 43.45
N LYS A 19 -6.89 16.27 42.61
CA LYS A 19 -8.26 15.79 42.88
C LYS A 19 -8.30 14.28 42.79
N ARG A 20 -9.09 13.65 43.67
CA ARG A 20 -9.26 12.20 43.73
C ARG A 20 -10.51 11.81 42.93
N PHE A 21 -10.38 10.77 42.11
CA PHE A 21 -11.46 10.17 41.33
C PHE A 21 -11.64 8.71 41.68
N HIS A 22 -12.89 8.25 41.68
CA HIS A 22 -13.22 6.83 41.68
C HIS A 22 -13.11 6.29 40.25
N VAL A 23 -12.29 5.27 40.05
CA VAL A 23 -12.13 4.62 38.75
C VAL A 23 -13.35 3.73 38.52
N LYS A 24 -14.13 4.02 37.47
CA LYS A 24 -15.34 3.26 37.11
C LYS A 24 -15.03 2.06 36.20
N SER A 25 -14.19 2.26 35.19
CA SER A 25 -13.81 1.25 34.20
C SER A 25 -12.50 1.63 33.54
N PHE A 26 -11.88 0.64 32.89
CA PHE A 26 -10.79 0.82 31.94
C PHE A 26 -11.33 0.67 30.51
N PHE A 27 -10.60 1.21 29.54
CA PHE A 27 -10.84 1.01 28.11
C PHE A 27 -9.55 0.58 27.44
N ASP A 28 -9.68 -0.10 26.31
CA ASP A 28 -8.58 -0.51 25.44
C ASP A 28 -8.95 -0.05 24.03
N SER A 29 -8.16 0.86 23.46
CA SER A 29 -8.36 1.38 22.09
C SER A 29 -7.61 0.56 21.04
N GLY A 30 -6.85 -0.45 21.46
CA GLY A 30 -5.86 -1.18 20.66
C GLY A 30 -4.53 -0.43 20.54
N LEU A 31 -4.51 0.88 20.74
CA LEU A 31 -3.32 1.73 20.59
C LEU A 31 -2.76 2.13 21.95
N SER A 32 -1.64 1.51 22.35
CA SER A 32 -0.89 1.81 23.59
C SER A 32 -0.65 3.31 23.80
N ALA A 33 -0.38 4.06 22.73
CA ALA A 33 -0.20 5.51 22.78
C ALA A 33 -1.46 6.28 23.23
N TYR A 34 -2.65 5.82 22.83
CA TYR A 34 -3.92 6.43 23.22
C TYR A 34 -4.31 6.00 24.64
N ASP A 35 -4.16 4.72 24.96
CA ASP A 35 -4.57 4.17 26.27
C ASP A 35 -3.73 4.76 27.43
N LYS A 36 -2.47 5.10 27.16
CA LYS A 36 -1.60 5.78 28.13
C LYS A 36 -1.85 7.29 28.22
N ALA A 37 -2.33 7.92 27.14
CA ALA A 37 -2.47 9.37 27.06
C ALA A 37 -3.84 9.89 27.50
N TYR A 38 -4.91 9.10 27.33
CA TYR A 38 -6.28 9.56 27.55
C TYR A 38 -6.89 9.00 28.83
N SER A 39 -7.62 9.86 29.54
CA SER A 39 -8.51 9.47 30.63
C SER A 39 -9.81 10.26 30.50
N TYR A 40 -10.94 9.62 30.80
CA TYR A 40 -12.26 10.24 30.65
C TYR A 40 -12.92 10.46 32.01
N THR A 41 -13.56 11.61 32.16
CA THR A 41 -14.38 11.96 33.32
C THR A 41 -15.62 12.72 32.86
N THR A 42 -16.55 12.97 33.78
CA THR A 42 -17.73 13.79 33.50
C THR A 42 -17.32 15.23 33.19
N LEU A 43 -18.01 15.87 32.24
CA LEU A 43 -17.80 17.28 31.88
C LEU A 43 -17.83 18.21 33.11
N ALA A 44 -18.81 18.04 34.00
CA ALA A 44 -18.93 18.84 35.21
C ALA A 44 -17.69 18.74 36.13
N SER A 45 -17.12 17.54 36.26
CA SER A 45 -15.89 17.36 37.04
C SER A 45 -14.70 18.03 36.35
N LEU A 46 -14.57 17.89 35.03
CA LEU A 46 -13.46 18.49 34.28
C LEU A 46 -13.50 20.02 34.35
N GLN A 47 -14.68 20.64 34.20
CA GLN A 47 -14.89 22.08 34.36
C GLN A 47 -14.49 22.56 35.76
N LEU A 48 -14.84 21.83 36.82
CA LEU A 48 -14.44 22.16 38.19
C LEU A 48 -12.93 22.05 38.41
N ILE A 49 -12.28 21.05 37.80
CA ILE A 49 -10.84 20.83 37.95
C ILE A 49 -10.03 21.89 37.18
N LEU A 50 -10.52 22.30 36.00
CA LEU A 50 -9.88 23.30 35.13
C LEU A 50 -10.26 24.75 35.50
N ASN A 51 -11.11 24.95 36.51
CA ASN A 51 -11.70 26.26 36.85
C ASN A 51 -12.42 26.93 35.67
N MET A 52 -13.11 26.14 34.84
CA MET A 52 -13.82 26.61 33.65
C MET A 52 -15.28 26.95 33.96
N PRO A 53 -15.84 28.05 33.42
CA PRO A 53 -17.26 28.38 33.56
C PRO A 53 -18.16 27.29 32.96
N ARG A 54 -19.35 27.08 33.53
CA ARG A 54 -20.29 26.04 33.07
C ARG A 54 -20.73 26.17 31.60
N ASN A 55 -20.66 27.38 31.05
CA ASN A 55 -21.11 27.68 29.69
C ASN A 55 -19.95 27.79 28.68
N GLU A 56 -18.73 27.47 29.09
CA GLU A 56 -17.56 27.45 28.22
C GLU A 56 -17.10 26.01 27.96
N TYR A 57 -16.60 25.79 26.75
CA TYR A 57 -16.14 24.49 26.25
C TYR A 57 -14.89 24.69 25.40
N ASP A 58 -13.92 23.78 25.53
CA ASP A 58 -12.69 23.82 24.73
C ASP A 58 -12.95 23.52 23.24
N GLY A 59 -13.92 22.66 22.95
CA GLY A 59 -14.26 22.25 21.59
C GLY A 59 -15.37 21.22 21.49
N ILE A 60 -15.80 20.95 20.26
CA ILE A 60 -16.85 19.97 19.93
C ILE A 60 -16.27 18.95 18.96
N HIS A 61 -16.39 17.67 19.31
CA HIS A 61 -16.04 16.57 18.42
C HIS A 61 -17.28 16.18 17.61
N ILE A 62 -17.16 16.23 16.28
CA ILE A 62 -18.24 15.86 15.36
C ILE A 62 -17.85 14.57 14.65
N TYR A 63 -18.62 13.51 14.88
CA TYR A 63 -18.47 12.27 14.13
C TYR A 63 -19.11 12.41 12.74
N SER A 64 -18.38 12.05 11.69
CA SER A 64 -18.86 12.08 10.30
C SER A 64 -18.35 10.86 9.53
N LYS A 65 -19.23 10.29 8.70
CA LYS A 65 -18.88 9.23 7.74
C LYS A 65 -18.11 9.74 6.52
N THR A 66 -18.24 11.03 6.19
CA THR A 66 -17.62 11.66 5.01
C THR A 66 -16.82 12.91 5.41
N PRO A 67 -15.82 12.79 6.29
CA PRO A 67 -15.32 13.93 7.02
C PRO A 67 -14.55 14.93 6.13
N HIS A 68 -13.91 14.47 5.04
CA HIS A 68 -13.27 15.34 4.05
C HIS A 68 -14.25 16.25 3.28
N LYS A 69 -15.50 15.83 3.11
CA LYS A 69 -16.55 16.63 2.48
C LYS A 69 -17.24 17.51 3.51
N ASP A 70 -17.54 16.94 4.68
CA ASP A 70 -18.32 17.63 5.72
C ASP A 70 -17.52 18.75 6.40
N ILE A 71 -16.19 18.62 6.54
CA ILE A 71 -15.35 19.70 7.07
C ILE A 71 -15.49 20.99 6.26
N LYS A 72 -15.67 20.90 4.94
CA LYS A 72 -15.88 22.06 4.05
C LYS A 72 -17.24 22.71 4.28
N ARG A 73 -18.27 21.92 4.62
CA ARG A 73 -19.61 22.43 4.95
C ARG A 73 -19.60 23.10 6.32
N VAL A 74 -18.97 22.47 7.32
CA VAL A 74 -18.83 23.01 8.67
C VAL A 74 -18.01 24.31 8.67
N LYS A 75 -16.90 24.36 7.91
CA LYS A 75 -16.10 25.59 7.73
C LYS A 75 -16.87 26.75 7.10
N LYS A 76 -17.91 26.47 6.30
CA LYS A 76 -18.78 27.52 5.72
C LYS A 76 -19.89 27.97 6.68
N ALA A 77 -20.36 27.09 7.54
CA ALA A 77 -21.46 27.35 8.47
C ALA A 77 -21.01 28.06 9.75
N LEU A 78 -19.74 27.90 10.14
CA LEU A 78 -19.18 28.48 11.36
C LEU A 78 -18.34 29.74 11.08
N PRO A 79 -18.25 30.67 12.04
CA PRO A 79 -17.43 31.87 11.92
C PRO A 79 -15.93 31.55 11.85
N ILE A 80 -15.17 32.44 11.22
CA ILE A 80 -13.72 32.31 10.97
C ILE A 80 -12.91 32.23 12.29
N SER A 81 -13.47 32.69 13.41
CA SER A 81 -12.85 32.60 14.73
C SER A 81 -12.71 31.17 15.26
N VAL A 82 -13.43 30.19 14.69
CA VAL A 82 -13.38 28.80 15.14
C VAL A 82 -12.37 28.01 14.31
N THR A 83 -11.38 27.42 14.98
CA THR A 83 -10.43 26.51 14.33
C THR A 83 -11.07 25.13 14.16
N ILE A 84 -11.24 24.71 12.90
CA ILE A 84 -11.82 23.40 12.57
C ILE A 84 -10.71 22.52 11.97
N ARG A 85 -10.38 21.45 12.69
CA ARG A 85 -9.37 20.46 12.28
C ARG A 85 -9.99 19.09 12.09
N GLY A 86 -9.53 18.38 11.06
CA GLY A 86 -9.84 16.98 10.85
C GLY A 86 -8.86 16.10 11.60
N TRP A 87 -9.30 14.93 12.07
CA TRP A 87 -8.42 13.99 12.77
C TRP A 87 -7.22 13.53 11.92
N TRP A 88 -7.35 13.53 10.58
CA TRP A 88 -6.24 13.23 9.66
C TRP A 88 -5.20 14.36 9.60
N GLU A 89 -5.59 15.60 9.90
CA GLU A 89 -4.68 16.75 9.96
C GLU A 89 -3.79 16.63 11.20
N ASP A 90 -4.35 16.23 12.34
CA ASP A 90 -3.56 16.03 13.57
C ASP A 90 -2.60 14.84 13.46
N ASN A 91 -2.84 13.91 12.53
CA ASN A 91 -2.02 12.70 12.31
C ASN A 91 -1.23 12.75 10.98
N LEU A 92 -0.94 13.96 10.46
CA LEU A 92 -0.23 14.18 9.18
C LEU A 92 1.05 13.34 9.03
N ASN A 93 1.89 13.29 10.06
CA ASN A 93 3.16 12.55 10.01
C ASN A 93 2.97 11.05 9.82
N PHE A 94 1.95 10.48 10.47
CA PHE A 94 1.61 9.06 10.34
C PHE A 94 1.15 8.74 8.91
N PHE A 95 0.25 9.55 8.34
CA PHE A 95 -0.20 9.36 6.96
C PHE A 95 0.91 9.62 5.93
N ALA A 96 1.79 10.59 6.18
CA ALA A 96 2.94 10.84 5.34
C ALA A 96 3.91 9.64 5.33
N ALA A 97 4.17 9.05 6.49
CA ALA A 97 4.98 7.83 6.61
C ALA A 97 4.35 6.66 5.84
N LEU A 98 3.05 6.39 6.02
CA LEU A 98 2.33 5.34 5.28
C LEU A 98 2.37 5.56 3.77
N LYS A 99 2.21 6.80 3.31
CA LYS A 99 2.29 7.13 1.88
C LYS A 99 3.70 6.90 1.33
N MET A 100 4.73 7.29 2.08
CA MET A 100 6.12 7.10 1.71
C MET A 100 6.46 5.60 1.62
N GLU A 101 6.02 4.80 2.60
CA GLU A 101 6.16 3.35 2.59
C GLU A 101 5.52 2.72 1.34
N LYS A 102 4.26 3.05 1.03
CA LYS A 102 3.59 2.57 -0.19
C LYS A 102 4.36 2.95 -1.45
N SER A 103 4.90 4.16 -1.53
CA SER A 103 5.70 4.60 -2.68
C SER A 103 7.01 3.83 -2.81
N SER A 104 7.69 3.54 -1.70
CA SER A 104 8.92 2.73 -1.70
C SER A 104 8.66 1.30 -2.17
N LEU A 105 7.58 0.68 -1.68
CA LEU A 105 7.18 -0.66 -2.13
C LEU A 105 6.82 -0.69 -3.63
N PHE A 106 6.17 0.36 -4.13
CA PHE A 106 5.89 0.49 -5.56
C PHE A 106 7.17 0.51 -6.41
N ILE A 107 8.21 1.23 -5.97
CA ILE A 107 9.51 1.28 -6.67
C ILE A 107 10.17 -0.10 -6.70
N VAL A 108 10.21 -0.80 -5.56
CA VAL A 108 10.77 -2.16 -5.46
C VAL A 108 10.02 -3.13 -6.36
N LEU A 109 8.68 -3.07 -6.36
CA LEU A 109 7.84 -3.89 -7.23
C LEU A 109 8.17 -3.63 -8.71
N MET A 110 8.34 -2.37 -9.11
CA MET A 110 8.67 -2.02 -10.48
C MET A 110 10.05 -2.53 -10.91
N LEU A 111 11.04 -2.53 -10.00
CA LEU A 111 12.36 -3.13 -10.25
C LEU A 111 12.28 -4.65 -10.45
N ILE A 112 11.49 -5.35 -9.63
CA ILE A 112 11.27 -6.80 -9.78
C ILE A 112 10.64 -7.12 -11.14
N ILE A 113 9.64 -6.33 -11.54
CA ILE A 113 8.99 -6.50 -12.84
C ILE A 113 9.97 -6.22 -13.99
N LEU A 114 10.81 -5.21 -13.87
CA LEU A 114 11.84 -4.89 -14.86
C LEU A 114 12.84 -6.05 -15.03
N ILE A 115 13.30 -6.64 -13.91
CA ILE A 115 14.18 -7.82 -13.94
C ILE A 115 13.48 -8.99 -14.62
N ALA A 116 12.21 -9.23 -14.30
CA ALA A 116 11.42 -10.28 -14.94
C ALA A 116 11.27 -10.07 -16.45
N ALA A 117 11.04 -8.82 -16.89
CA ALA A 117 10.95 -8.45 -18.30
C ALA A 117 12.26 -8.76 -19.06
N ILE A 118 13.41 -8.38 -18.48
CA ILE A 118 14.73 -8.67 -19.06
C ILE A 118 14.98 -10.18 -19.15
N ASN A 119 14.53 -10.95 -18.16
CA ASN A 119 14.63 -12.40 -18.19
C ASN A 119 13.79 -13.02 -19.30
N ILE A 120 12.56 -12.53 -19.53
CA ILE A 120 11.73 -12.98 -20.66
C ILE A 120 12.42 -12.67 -21.98
N ILE A 121 12.95 -11.45 -22.15
CA ILE A 121 13.69 -11.05 -23.37
C ILE A 121 14.86 -12.00 -23.60
N SER A 122 15.70 -12.21 -22.58
CA SER A 122 16.88 -13.06 -22.67
C SER A 122 16.52 -14.51 -23.01
N SER A 123 15.50 -15.06 -22.36
CA SER A 123 15.03 -16.43 -22.60
C SER A 123 14.46 -16.61 -24.02
N LEU A 124 13.65 -15.66 -24.49
CA LEU A 124 13.08 -15.71 -25.84
C LEU A 124 14.17 -15.54 -26.90
N LEU A 125 15.11 -14.61 -26.71
CA LEU A 125 16.26 -14.47 -27.61
C LEU A 125 17.08 -15.75 -27.68
N MET A 126 17.39 -16.37 -26.54
CA MET A 126 18.10 -17.64 -26.52
C MET A 126 17.33 -18.73 -27.28
N THR A 127 16.01 -18.78 -27.12
CA THR A 127 15.15 -19.71 -27.87
C THR A 127 15.23 -19.46 -29.38
N VAL A 128 15.17 -18.20 -29.81
CA VAL A 128 15.34 -17.82 -31.22
C VAL A 128 16.71 -18.24 -31.74
N MET A 129 17.78 -18.03 -30.97
CA MET A 129 19.13 -18.41 -31.37
C MET A 129 19.30 -19.92 -31.57
N ASN A 130 18.77 -20.71 -30.63
CA ASN A 130 18.85 -22.17 -30.69
C ASN A 130 18.00 -22.77 -31.83
N ARG A 131 16.97 -22.05 -32.28
CA ARG A 131 16.05 -22.50 -33.34
C ARG A 131 16.29 -21.81 -34.69
N ARG A 132 17.46 -21.19 -34.91
CA ARG A 132 17.75 -20.46 -36.16
C ARG A 132 17.66 -21.34 -37.40
N GLY A 133 18.16 -22.57 -37.36
CA GLY A 133 18.07 -23.52 -38.47
C GLY A 133 16.63 -23.83 -38.85
N GLU A 134 15.78 -24.12 -37.87
CA GLU A 134 14.35 -24.36 -38.07
C GLU A 134 13.62 -23.12 -38.64
N ILE A 135 13.97 -21.92 -38.16
CA ILE A 135 13.41 -20.66 -38.70
C ILE A 135 13.83 -20.46 -40.15
N ALA A 136 15.10 -20.70 -40.49
CA ALA A 136 15.60 -20.59 -41.85
C ALA A 136 14.91 -21.58 -42.80
N LEU A 137 14.71 -22.83 -42.37
CA LEU A 137 13.95 -23.84 -43.12
C LEU A 137 12.51 -23.39 -43.39
N LEU A 138 11.80 -22.86 -42.38
CA LEU A 138 10.44 -22.34 -42.55
C LEU A 138 10.39 -21.19 -43.56
N LEU A 139 11.32 -20.24 -43.48
CA LEU A 139 11.41 -19.13 -44.43
C LEU A 139 11.72 -19.63 -45.85
N SER A 140 12.58 -20.64 -46.00
CA SER A 140 12.88 -21.29 -47.29
C SER A 140 11.69 -22.03 -47.89
N LEU A 141 10.82 -22.59 -47.04
CA LEU A 141 9.56 -23.23 -47.44
C LEU A 141 8.45 -22.23 -47.80
N GLY A 142 8.72 -20.92 -47.69
CA GLY A 142 7.79 -19.85 -48.10
C GLY A 142 7.07 -19.16 -46.94
N ALA A 143 7.39 -19.46 -45.68
CA ALA A 143 6.85 -18.72 -44.56
C ALA A 143 7.28 -17.25 -44.62
N THR A 144 6.35 -16.35 -44.30
CA THR A 144 6.63 -14.92 -44.25
C THR A 144 7.31 -14.53 -42.93
N LYS A 145 8.13 -13.48 -42.97
CA LYS A 145 8.72 -12.86 -41.77
C LYS A 145 7.67 -12.47 -40.73
N MET A 146 6.46 -12.11 -41.18
CA MET A 146 5.35 -11.74 -40.30
C MET A 146 4.77 -12.93 -39.56
N GLU A 147 4.68 -14.11 -40.20
CA GLU A 147 4.25 -15.35 -39.55
C GLU A 147 5.24 -15.78 -38.47
N VAL A 148 6.54 -15.76 -38.77
CA VAL A 148 7.60 -16.05 -37.78
C VAL A 148 7.50 -15.09 -36.59
N LYS A 149 7.37 -13.78 -36.85
CA LYS A 149 7.19 -12.78 -35.78
C LYS A 149 5.97 -13.08 -34.91
N LYS A 150 4.83 -13.44 -35.51
CA LYS A 150 3.60 -13.77 -34.78
C LYS A 150 3.81 -14.99 -33.87
N VAL A 151 4.45 -16.05 -34.37
CA VAL A 151 4.71 -17.27 -33.58
C VAL A 151 5.51 -16.94 -32.32
N PHE A 152 6.61 -16.19 -32.45
CA PHE A 152 7.43 -15.81 -31.29
C PHE A 152 6.75 -14.81 -30.36
N LEU A 153 5.90 -13.92 -30.89
CA LEU A 153 5.08 -13.04 -30.06
C LEU A 153 4.07 -13.85 -29.23
N TYR A 154 3.37 -14.80 -29.85
CA TYR A 154 2.46 -15.70 -29.15
C TYR A 154 3.17 -16.56 -28.11
N LEU A 155 4.36 -17.08 -28.43
CA LEU A 155 5.18 -17.83 -27.48
C LEU A 155 5.48 -17.01 -26.22
N GLY A 156 5.93 -15.77 -26.40
CA GLY A 156 6.19 -14.85 -25.28
C GLY A 156 4.94 -14.52 -24.47
N ILE A 157 3.80 -14.29 -25.14
CA ILE A 157 2.51 -14.03 -24.48
C ILE A 157 2.04 -15.24 -23.68
N VAL A 158 2.13 -16.46 -24.23
CA VAL A 158 1.70 -17.68 -23.53
C VAL A 158 2.55 -17.92 -22.29
N ILE A 159 3.87 -17.79 -22.40
CA ILE A 159 4.79 -17.93 -21.26
C ILE A 159 4.48 -16.86 -20.20
N GLY A 160 4.31 -15.60 -20.62
CA GLY A 160 4.05 -14.51 -19.68
C GLY A 160 2.67 -14.59 -19.01
N ILE A 161 1.62 -14.98 -19.73
CA ILE A 161 0.29 -15.25 -19.13
C ILE A 161 0.39 -16.41 -18.15
N GLY A 162 1.09 -17.50 -18.50
CA GLY A 162 1.34 -18.61 -17.58
C GLY A 162 2.02 -18.14 -16.29
N GLY A 163 3.01 -17.27 -16.41
CA GLY A 163 3.67 -16.63 -15.27
C GLY A 163 2.73 -15.75 -14.43
N ILE A 164 1.87 -14.94 -15.06
CA ILE A 164 0.88 -14.11 -14.37
C ILE A 164 -0.13 -14.99 -13.60
N VAL A 165 -0.64 -16.05 -14.22
CA VAL A 165 -1.59 -16.97 -13.58
C VAL A 165 -0.93 -17.69 -12.40
N ALA A 166 0.26 -18.26 -12.60
CA ALA A 166 1.01 -18.93 -11.54
C ALA A 166 1.35 -17.97 -10.39
N GLY A 167 1.85 -16.78 -10.71
CA GLY A 167 2.15 -15.74 -9.72
C GLY A 167 0.92 -15.27 -8.95
N THR A 168 -0.23 -15.17 -9.61
CA THR A 168 -1.51 -14.84 -8.97
C THR A 168 -1.94 -15.92 -7.99
N ILE A 169 -1.87 -17.20 -8.39
CA ILE A 169 -2.21 -18.34 -7.53
C ILE A 169 -1.27 -18.37 -6.30
N LEU A 170 0.03 -18.20 -6.52
CA LEU A 170 1.02 -18.15 -5.44
C LEU A 170 0.76 -16.97 -4.50
N GLY A 171 0.49 -15.78 -5.03
CA GLY A 171 0.17 -14.59 -4.23
C GLY A 171 -1.08 -14.76 -3.38
N LEU A 172 -2.17 -15.26 -3.96
CA LEU A 172 -3.42 -15.54 -3.24
C LEU A 172 -3.23 -16.64 -2.19
N SER A 173 -2.45 -17.67 -2.48
CA SER A 173 -2.11 -18.71 -1.50
C SER A 173 -1.31 -18.15 -0.32
N GLY A 174 -0.39 -17.20 -0.57
CA GLY A 174 0.35 -16.50 0.47
C GLY A 174 -0.56 -15.67 1.38
N ILE A 175 -1.52 -14.94 0.80
CA ILE A 175 -2.54 -14.21 1.57
C ILE A 175 -3.37 -15.17 2.42
N TRP A 176 -3.81 -16.28 1.83
CA TRP A 176 -4.58 -17.29 2.56
C TRP A 176 -3.77 -17.87 3.73
N VAL A 177 -2.48 -18.18 3.54
CA VAL A 177 -1.61 -18.67 4.62
C VAL A 177 -1.46 -17.61 5.72
N LEU A 178 -1.10 -16.36 5.39
CA LEU A 178 -0.94 -15.31 6.40
C LEU A 178 -2.26 -14.95 7.11
N SER A 179 -3.41 -15.17 6.48
CA SER A 179 -4.71 -14.93 7.10
C SER A 179 -5.16 -16.04 8.05
N ASN A 180 -4.72 -17.28 7.84
CA ASN A 180 -5.15 -18.44 8.65
C ASN A 180 -4.12 -18.81 9.73
N PHE A 181 -2.87 -18.41 9.56
CA PHE A 181 -1.80 -18.69 10.50
C PHE A 181 -1.24 -17.38 11.05
N ASP A 182 -1.20 -17.26 12.39
CA ASP A 182 -0.59 -16.14 13.12
C ASP A 182 0.95 -16.19 13.04
N ILE A 183 1.49 -16.15 11.82
CA ILE A 183 2.93 -16.25 11.54
C ILE A 183 3.65 -14.96 11.94
N VAL A 184 2.95 -13.82 11.86
CA VAL A 184 3.49 -12.49 12.14
C VAL A 184 2.76 -11.87 13.32
N SER A 185 3.44 -11.80 14.46
CA SER A 185 2.96 -11.06 15.63
C SER A 185 3.42 -9.62 15.58
N LEU A 186 2.49 -8.67 15.54
CA LEU A 186 2.83 -7.24 15.58
C LEU A 186 2.99 -6.77 17.03
N PRO A 187 4.01 -5.94 17.35
CA PRO A 187 4.15 -5.36 18.67
C PRO A 187 2.97 -4.41 18.95
N LYS A 188 2.20 -4.73 20.00
CA LYS A 188 1.01 -3.99 20.46
C LYS A 188 1.26 -2.52 20.80
N ASP A 189 2.53 -2.15 21.01
CA ASP A 189 2.89 -0.76 21.28
C ASP A 189 2.77 0.16 20.06
N VAL A 190 2.81 -0.41 18.84
CA VAL A 190 2.78 0.35 17.58
C VAL A 190 1.53 0.05 16.76
N TYR A 191 1.02 -1.18 16.81
CA TYR A 191 -0.11 -1.61 15.98
C TYR A 191 -1.36 -1.92 16.81
N PRO A 192 -2.57 -1.44 16.38
CA PRO A 192 -3.82 -1.66 17.11
C PRO A 192 -4.25 -3.12 17.26
N THR A 193 -3.73 -4.00 16.40
CA THR A 193 -4.15 -5.39 16.28
C THR A 193 -2.92 -6.30 16.25
N THR A 194 -3.04 -7.49 16.85
CA THR A 194 -1.97 -8.50 16.88
C THR A 194 -1.78 -9.23 15.55
N THR A 195 -2.76 -9.13 14.67
CA THR A 195 -2.80 -9.77 13.36
C THR A 195 -2.68 -8.74 12.26
N LEU A 196 -1.90 -9.02 11.22
CA LEU A 196 -1.75 -8.12 10.08
C LEU A 196 -3.07 -8.10 9.27
N PRO A 197 -3.79 -6.96 9.18
CA PRO A 197 -4.99 -6.90 8.35
C PRO A 197 -4.58 -6.94 6.88
N LEU A 198 -4.83 -8.08 6.24
CA LEU A 198 -4.59 -8.27 4.80
C LEU A 198 -5.82 -7.78 4.03
N ASP A 199 -5.81 -6.50 3.65
CA ASP A 199 -6.84 -5.95 2.78
C ASP A 199 -6.30 -5.84 1.34
N LEU A 200 -6.79 -6.71 0.46
CA LEU A 200 -6.43 -6.70 -0.94
C LEU A 200 -7.34 -5.72 -1.70
N SER A 201 -6.80 -4.54 -1.98
CA SER A 201 -7.42 -3.57 -2.88
C SER A 201 -7.57 -4.18 -4.28
N SER A 202 -8.83 -4.41 -4.69
CA SER A 202 -9.15 -4.96 -6.01
C SER A 202 -8.65 -4.05 -7.14
N LEU A 203 -8.64 -2.75 -6.91
CA LEU A 203 -8.11 -1.76 -7.86
C LEU A 203 -6.61 -1.96 -8.07
N ASP A 204 -5.83 -1.99 -6.99
CA ASP A 204 -4.37 -2.13 -7.06
C ASP A 204 -3.99 -3.48 -7.68
N PHE A 205 -4.68 -4.55 -7.28
CA PHE A 205 -4.49 -5.87 -7.85
C PHE A 205 -4.77 -5.91 -9.36
N SER A 206 -5.88 -5.31 -9.81
CA SER A 206 -6.20 -5.24 -11.24
C SER A 206 -5.18 -4.43 -12.05
N MET A 207 -4.68 -3.32 -11.49
CA MET A 207 -3.62 -2.51 -12.12
C MET A 207 -2.32 -3.30 -12.28
N ILE A 208 -1.95 -4.12 -11.29
CA ILE A 208 -0.75 -4.96 -11.35
C ILE A 208 -0.88 -6.01 -12.47
N ILE A 209 -2.02 -6.70 -12.58
CA ILE A 209 -2.24 -7.70 -13.64
C ILE A 209 -2.16 -7.07 -15.02
N ILE A 210 -2.84 -5.93 -15.23
CA ILE A 210 -2.83 -5.21 -16.51
C ILE A 210 -1.41 -4.72 -16.83
N GLY A 211 -0.71 -4.14 -15.84
CA GLY A 211 0.67 -3.67 -16.00
C GLY A 211 1.63 -4.81 -16.36
N ALA A 212 1.55 -5.94 -15.67
CA ALA A 212 2.35 -7.12 -15.97
C ALA A 212 2.08 -7.65 -17.39
N PHE A 213 0.82 -7.73 -17.80
CA PHE A 213 0.46 -8.15 -19.16
C PHE A 213 1.04 -7.22 -20.24
N LEU A 214 0.94 -5.90 -20.05
CA LEU A 214 1.52 -4.92 -20.98
C LEU A 214 3.04 -5.08 -21.09
N ILE A 215 3.71 -5.32 -19.96
CA ILE A 215 5.16 -5.50 -19.92
C ILE A 215 5.57 -6.81 -20.60
N VAL A 216 4.83 -7.90 -20.43
CA VAL A 216 5.04 -9.16 -21.14
C VAL A 216 4.94 -8.95 -22.65
N VAL A 217 3.89 -8.27 -23.12
CA VAL A 217 3.68 -8.01 -24.55
C VAL A 217 4.80 -7.14 -25.11
N ALA A 218 5.16 -6.05 -24.41
CA ALA A 218 6.24 -5.16 -24.80
C ALA A 218 7.60 -5.88 -24.86
N SER A 219 7.89 -6.71 -23.86
CA SER A 219 9.12 -7.49 -23.77
C SER A 219 9.22 -8.55 -24.86
N SER A 220 8.11 -9.20 -25.22
CA SER A 220 8.07 -10.24 -26.25
C SER A 220 8.21 -9.69 -27.67
N TYR A 221 7.96 -8.39 -27.87
CA TYR A 221 8.01 -7.76 -29.18
C TYR A 221 9.43 -7.70 -29.77
N TYR A 222 10.44 -7.38 -28.95
CA TYR A 222 11.83 -7.26 -29.41
C TYR A 222 12.41 -8.60 -29.90
N PRO A 223 12.34 -9.71 -29.13
CA PRO A 223 12.75 -11.03 -29.61
C PRO A 223 11.99 -11.50 -30.85
N ALA A 224 10.67 -11.25 -30.90
CA ALA A 224 9.84 -11.61 -32.06
C ALA A 224 10.29 -10.89 -33.34
N LYS A 225 10.65 -9.61 -33.24
CA LYS A 225 11.25 -8.88 -34.37
C LYS A 225 12.59 -9.52 -34.78
N LYS A 226 13.45 -9.84 -33.81
CA LYS A 226 14.77 -10.43 -34.08
C LYS A 226 14.67 -11.80 -34.77
N ALA A 227 13.67 -12.61 -34.42
CA ALA A 227 13.41 -13.90 -35.07
C ALA A 227 13.04 -13.76 -36.56
N SER A 228 12.30 -12.72 -36.92
CA SER A 228 11.91 -12.47 -38.31
C SER A 228 13.03 -11.93 -39.21
N GLU A 229 14.14 -11.51 -38.59
CA GLU A 229 15.33 -10.95 -39.26
C GLU A 229 16.47 -11.98 -39.38
N VAL A 230 16.21 -13.27 -39.10
CA VAL A 230 17.18 -14.34 -39.31
C VAL A 230 17.50 -14.45 -40.81
N ASP A 231 18.79 -14.39 -41.13
CA ASP A 231 19.29 -14.51 -42.50
C ASP A 231 19.47 -15.98 -42.87
N ILE A 232 18.72 -16.41 -43.88
CA ILE A 232 18.60 -17.78 -44.35
C ILE A 232 19.94 -18.27 -44.93
N LEU A 233 20.62 -17.43 -45.71
CA LEU A 233 21.82 -17.82 -46.45
C LEU A 233 23.01 -18.05 -45.52
N THR A 234 23.11 -17.23 -44.47
CA THR A 234 24.20 -17.38 -43.49
C THR A 234 23.95 -18.54 -42.54
N VAL A 235 22.70 -18.86 -42.21
CA VAL A 235 22.38 -20.02 -41.37
C VAL A 235 22.60 -21.33 -42.12
N LEU A 236 22.04 -21.50 -43.32
CA LEU A 236 22.16 -22.76 -44.08
C LEU A 236 23.57 -23.04 -44.61
N ARG A 237 24.43 -22.02 -44.72
CA ARG A 237 25.83 -22.18 -45.13
C ARG A 237 26.75 -22.59 -43.98
N ASN A 238 26.35 -22.30 -42.75
CA ASN A 238 27.17 -22.50 -41.55
C ASN A 238 26.70 -23.69 -40.68
N GLU A 239 25.69 -24.44 -41.13
CA GLU A 239 25.37 -25.80 -40.64
C GLU A 239 26.00 -26.85 -41.56
#